data_AF-A0A1W1XTT9-F1
#
_entry.id   AF-A0A1W1XTT9-F1
#
_cell.length_a   1.000
_cell.length_b   1.000
_cell.length_c   1.000
_cell.angle_alpha   90.00
_cell.angle_beta   90.00
_cell.angle_gamma   90.00
#
_symmetry.space_group_name_H-M   'P 1'
#
loop_
_entity.id
_entity.type
_entity.pdbx_description
1 polymer ?
#
loop_
_entity_poly.entity_id
_entity_poly.type
_entity_poly.pdbx_seq_one_letter_code
_entity_poly.pdbx_strand_id
1 'polypeptide(L)' 'MTATANQHQVGGEHYRHQAVQPWDYIHANGIGYLAGNVIKYISRYQQKNGLQDLEKAAHYLQKLIEEERAAAGGQP' A
#
# COMPACT_ATOMS: atom_id res chain seq x y z
N MET A 1 9.26 -25.58 13.54
CA MET A 1 8.09 -24.72 13.25
C MET A 1 8.47 -23.82 12.09
N THR A 2 7.69 -23.80 11.02
CA THR A 2 7.92 -22.91 9.87
C THR A 2 7.56 -21.48 10.26
N ALA A 3 8.41 -20.51 9.94
CA ALA A 3 8.08 -19.10 10.15
C ALA A 3 6.82 -18.74 9.34
N THR A 4 5.89 -18.01 9.96
CA THR A 4 4.69 -17.52 9.26
C THR A 4 5.07 -16.40 8.29
N ALA A 5 4.18 -16.06 7.36
CA ALA A 5 4.39 -14.95 6.43
C ALA A 5 4.65 -13.61 7.15
N ASN A 6 4.03 -13.38 8.31
CA ASN A 6 4.25 -12.17 9.11
C ASN A 6 5.61 -12.14 9.84
N GLN A 7 6.32 -13.26 9.92
CA GLN A 7 7.60 -13.35 10.60
C GLN A 7 8.81 -13.18 9.68
N HIS A 8 8.60 -13.11 8.36
CA HIS A 8 9.69 -12.94 7.40
C HIS A 8 9.27 -12.03 6.23
N GLN A 9 10.24 -11.43 5.56
CA GLN A 9 10.02 -10.66 4.35
C GLN A 9 10.88 -11.23 3.22
N VAL A 10 10.30 -11.36 2.02
CA VAL A 10 11.02 -11.75 0.82
C VAL A 10 11.43 -10.50 0.04
N GLY A 11 12.71 -10.39 -0.36
CA GLY A 11 13.21 -9.30 -1.19
C GLY A 11 13.47 -7.97 -0.46
N GLY A 12 13.90 -8.03 0.81
CA GLY A 12 14.37 -6.88 1.60
C GLY A 12 13.86 -6.91 3.05
N GLU A 13 14.00 -5.79 3.78
CA GLU A 13 13.57 -5.66 5.19
C GLU A 13 12.68 -4.43 5.51
N HIS A 14 12.14 -3.77 4.47
CA HIS A 14 11.44 -2.49 4.57
C HIS A 14 10.06 -2.50 5.29
N TYR A 15 9.54 -3.67 5.64
CA TYR A 15 8.35 -3.86 6.49
C TYR A 15 8.69 -4.48 7.85
N ARG A 16 9.90 -5.04 8.02
CA ARG A 16 10.29 -5.83 9.19
C ARG A 16 10.24 -5.05 10.50
N HIS A 17 10.54 -3.76 10.45
CA HIS A 17 10.60 -2.87 11.61
C HIS A 17 9.31 -2.09 11.86
N GLN A 18 8.26 -2.34 11.08
CA GLN A 18 6.99 -1.65 11.26
C GLN A 18 6.21 -2.27 12.43
N ALA A 19 5.61 -1.42 13.26
CA ALA A 19 4.79 -1.86 14.39
C ALA A 19 3.57 -2.69 13.94
N VAL A 20 3.08 -2.45 12.71
CA VAL A 20 1.98 -3.17 12.08
C VAL A 20 2.39 -3.48 10.64
N GLN A 21 2.19 -4.71 10.17
CA GLN A 21 2.41 -5.02 8.74
C GLN A 21 1.35 -4.33 7.90
N PRO A 22 1.70 -3.64 6.79
CA PRO A 22 0.71 -2.91 6.00
C PRO A 22 -0.44 -3.77 5.51
N TRP A 23 -0.18 -5.03 5.15
CA TRP A 23 -1.25 -5.94 4.73
C TRP A 23 -2.22 -6.29 5.86
N ASP A 24 -1.79 -6.31 7.13
CA ASP A 24 -2.66 -6.59 8.27
C ASP A 24 -3.66 -5.45 8.43
N TYR A 25 -3.20 -4.20 8.39
CA TYR A 25 -4.05 -3.01 8.44
C TYR A 25 -5.03 -2.95 7.25
N ILE A 26 -4.53 -3.21 6.03
CA ILE A 26 -5.34 -3.21 4.80
C ILE A 26 -6.44 -4.28 4.90
N HIS A 27 -6.07 -5.51 5.27
CA HIS A 27 -6.99 -6.64 5.35
C HIS A 27 -8.05 -6.45 6.44
N ALA A 28 -7.63 -6.03 7.64
CA ALA A 28 -8.53 -5.82 8.77
C ALA A 28 -9.60 -4.75 8.51
N ASN A 29 -9.32 -3.78 7.65
CA ASN A 29 -10.23 -2.69 7.31
C ASN A 29 -10.94 -2.87 5.96
N GLY A 30 -10.79 -4.03 5.30
CA GLY A 30 -11.42 -4.28 4.00
C GLY A 30 -10.98 -3.31 2.89
N ILE A 31 -9.76 -2.78 2.98
CA ILE A 31 -9.26 -1.76 2.05
C ILE A 31 -8.93 -2.42 0.70
N GLY A 32 -9.55 -1.92 -0.37
CA GLY A 32 -9.39 -2.43 -1.73
C GLY A 32 -7.99 -2.21 -2.32
N TYR A 33 -7.74 -2.84 -3.47
CA TYR A 33 -6.41 -2.90 -4.11
C TYR A 33 -5.75 -1.53 -4.31
N LEU A 34 -6.49 -0.52 -4.79
CA LEU A 34 -5.90 0.80 -5.09
C LEU A 34 -5.42 1.50 -3.82
N ALA A 35 -6.30 1.69 -2.84
CA ALA A 35 -5.96 2.27 -1.55
C ALA A 35 -4.93 1.43 -0.77
N GLY A 36 -5.01 0.10 -0.87
CA GLY A 36 -4.03 -0.81 -0.27
C GLY A 36 -2.62 -0.61 -0.84
N ASN A 37 -2.49 -0.37 -2.14
CA ASN A 37 -1.20 -0.04 -2.74
C ASN A 37 -0.66 1.32 -2.25
N VAL A 38 -1.52 2.33 -2.09
CA VAL A 38 -1.13 3.62 -1.51
C VAL A 38 -0.50 3.41 -0.14
N ILE A 39 -1.19 2.70 0.76
CA ILE A 39 -0.67 2.37 2.11
C ILE A 39 0.64 1.60 2.00
N LYS A 40 0.69 0.54 1.19
CA LYS A 40 1.88 -0.29 0.99
C LYS A 40 3.12 0.53 0.64
N TYR A 41 2.99 1.50 -0.28
CA TYR A 41 4.11 2.31 -0.74
C TYR A 41 4.50 3.40 0.26
N ILE A 42 3.52 4.09 0.86
CA ILE A 42 3.76 5.10 1.91
C ILE A 42 4.38 4.47 3.16
N SER A 43 4.05 3.23 3.49
CA SER A 43 4.66 2.57 4.65
C SER A 43 6.15 2.27 4.44
N ARG A 44 6.60 2.04 3.20
CA ARG A 44 7.98 1.56 2.95
C ARG A 44 8.92 2.56 2.30
N TYR A 45 8.45 3.73 1.86
CA TYR A 45 9.23 4.60 0.97
C TYR A 45 10.61 4.97 1.56
N GLN A 46 10.67 5.31 2.85
CA GLN A 46 11.92 5.66 3.53
C GLN A 46 12.92 4.49 3.60
N GLN A 47 12.43 3.26 3.50
CA GLN A 47 13.21 2.05 3.74
C GLN A 47 13.49 1.24 2.46
N LYS A 48 12.96 1.64 1.29
CA LYS A 48 13.15 0.91 0.02
C LYS A 48 13.57 1.79 -1.16
N ASN A 49 12.65 2.57 -1.72
CA ASN A 49 12.89 3.28 -2.99
C ASN A 49 12.73 4.81 -2.91
N GLY A 50 12.51 5.37 -1.73
CA GLY A 50 12.36 6.81 -1.53
C GLY A 50 11.25 7.41 -2.40
N LEU A 51 11.61 8.45 -3.15
CA LEU A 51 10.70 9.19 -4.04
C LEU A 51 9.91 8.30 -5.00
N GLN A 52 10.53 7.25 -5.54
CA GLN A 52 9.86 6.38 -6.51
C GLN A 52 8.65 5.64 -5.90
N ASP A 53 8.72 5.26 -4.62
CA ASP A 53 7.54 4.66 -3.96
C ASP A 53 6.46 5.73 -3.69
N LEU A 54 6.84 6.99 -3.43
CA LEU A 54 5.86 8.09 -3.32
C LEU A 54 5.16 8.36 -4.66
N GLU A 55 5.89 8.36 -5.78
CA GLU A 55 5.31 8.50 -7.12
C GLU A 55 4.34 7.34 -7.44
N LYS A 56 4.71 6.11 -7.05
CA LYS A 56 3.79 4.96 -7.16
C LYS A 56 2.55 5.15 -6.29
N ALA A 57 2.69 5.59 -5.04
CA ALA A 57 1.56 5.89 -4.18
C ALA A 57 0.62 6.93 -4.80
N ALA A 58 1.18 8.03 -5.32
CA ALA A 58 0.42 9.07 -6.00
C ALA A 58 -0.32 8.54 -7.23
N HIS A 59 0.32 7.70 -8.04
CA HIS A 59 -0.32 7.10 -9.23
C HIS A 59 -1.52 6.21 -8.86
N TYR A 60 -1.38 5.38 -7.82
CA TYR A 60 -2.49 4.56 -7.33
C TYR A 60 -3.63 5.40 -6.74
N LEU A 61 -3.30 6.50 -6.06
CA LEU A 61 -4.29 7.44 -5.55
C LEU A 61 -5.03 8.16 -6.68
N GLN A 62 -4.31 8.60 -7.73
CA GLN A 62 -4.91 9.20 -8.92
C GLN A 62 -5.92 8.24 -9.56
N LYS A 63 -5.53 6.96 -9.74
CA LYS A 63 -6.45 5.96 -10.29
C LYS A 63 -7.68 5.75 -9.39
N LEU A 64 -7.53 5.74 -8.07
CA LEU A 64 -8.66 5.65 -7.15
C LEU A 64 -9.62 6.84 -7.34
N ILE A 65 -9.08 8.06 -7.47
CA ILE A 65 -9.89 9.26 -7.73
C ILE A 65 -10.65 9.15 -9.07
N GLU A 66 -10.04 8.60 -10.11
CA GLU A 66 -10.72 8.36 -11.40
C GLU A 66 -11.91 7.40 -11.25
N GLU A 67 -11.75 6.30 -10.51
CA GLU A 67 -12.83 5.34 -10.26
C GLU A 67 -13.96 5.95 -9.44
N GLU A 68 -13.64 6.72 -8.39
CA GLU A 68 -14.65 7.40 -7.57
C GLU A 68 -15.43 8.45 -8.38
N ARG A 69 -14.75 9.21 -9.26
CA ARG A 69 -15.41 10.16 -10.18
C ARG A 69 -16.30 9.47 -11.20
N ALA A 70 -15.86 8.33 -11.74
CA ALA A 70 -16.67 7.53 -12.66
C ALA A 70 -17.92 6.98 -11.96
N ALA A 71 -17.77 6.47 -10.73
CA ALA A 71 -18.85 5.96 -9.91
C ALA A 71 -19.85 7.07 -9.51
N ALA A 72 -19.37 8.29 -9.26
CA ALA A 72 -20.19 9.45 -8.92
C ALA A 72 -20.96 10.05 -10.11
N GLY A 73 -20.91 9.43 -11.30
CA GLY A 73 -21.68 9.87 -12.47
C GLY A 73 -20.96 10.86 -13.39
N GLY A 74 -19.64 11.00 -13.28
CA GLY A 74 -18.83 11.73 -14.26
C GLY A 74 -19.15 13.22 -14.36
N GLN A 75 -18.72 14.00 -13.38
CA GLN A 75 -18.48 15.44 -13.58
C GLN A 75 -17.03 15.78 -13.20
N PRO A 76 -16.29 16.51 -14.06
CA PRO A 76 -14.92 16.91 -13.79
C PRO A 76 -14.80 17.85 -12.59
#